data_AF-A0A538JCA9-F1
#
_entry.id   AF-A0A538JCA9-F1
#
_cell.length_a   1.000
_cell.length_b   1.000
_cell.length_c   1.000
_cell.angle_alpha   90.00
_cell.angle_beta   90.00
_cell.angle_gamma   90.00
#
_symmetry.space_group_name_H-M   'P 1'
#
loop_
_entity.id
_entity.type
_entity.pdbx_description
1 polymer ?
#
loop_
_entity_poly.entity_id
_entity_poly.type
_entity_poly.pdbx_seq_one_letter_code
_entity_poly.pdbx_strand_id
1 'polypeptide(L)' 'MEPGSEVEVQSRFNGSWVRGFELVEVHAQQPDSLEIRRRSDGAVLPTLFNPEQVREVSRPR' A
#
# COMPACT_ATOMS: atom_id res chain seq x y z
N MET A 1 1.07 -8.96 6.17
CA MET A 1 1.61 -8.12 5.10
C MET A 1 3.13 -8.07 5.18
N GLU A 2 3.80 -8.46 4.10
CA GLU A 2 5.26 -8.49 3.98
C GLU A 2 5.70 -7.74 2.71
N PRO A 3 6.93 -7.20 2.66
CA PRO A 3 7.51 -6.63 1.44
C PRO A 3 7.35 -7.57 0.22
N GLY A 4 6.87 -7.03 -0.89
CA GLY A 4 6.55 -7.76 -2.12
C GLY A 4 5.08 -8.22 -2.22
N SER A 5 4.29 -8.11 -1.16
CA SER A 5 2.85 -8.43 -1.23
C SER A 5 2.08 -7.41 -2.06
N GLU A 6 1.07 -7.89 -2.80
CA GLU A 6 0.12 -7.03 -3.50
C GLU A 6 -0.88 -6.42 -2.50
N VAL A 7 -1.03 -5.10 -2.55
CA VAL A 7 -1.85 -4.34 -1.60
C VAL A 7 -2.84 -3.42 -2.30
N GLU A 8 -3.90 -3.07 -1.58
CA GLU A 8 -4.84 -2.02 -1.92
C GLU A 8 -4.64 -0.83 -0.99
N VAL A 9 -4.78 0.37 -1.55
CA VAL A 9 -4.60 1.63 -0.85
C VAL A 9 -5.92 2.37 -0.79
N GLN A 10 -6.24 2.94 0.37
CA GLN A 10 -7.42 3.77 0.51
C GLN A 10 -7.20 5.15 -0.13
N SER A 11 -8.00 5.46 -1.15
CA SER A 11 -8.01 6.78 -1.79
C SER A 11 -8.56 7.83 -0.82
N ARG A 12 -7.77 8.87 -0.54
CA ARG A 12 -8.20 10.01 0.26
C ARG A 12 -9.34 10.83 -0.37
N PHE A 13 -9.53 10.72 -1.68
CA PHE A 13 -10.49 11.55 -2.42
C PHE A 13 -11.93 11.05 -2.30
N ASN A 14 -12.11 9.72 -2.20
CA ASN A 14 -13.43 9.09 -2.19
C ASN A 14 -13.55 7.93 -1.18
N GLY A 15 -12.52 7.68 -0.37
CA GLY A 15 -12.48 6.60 0.63
C GLY A 15 -12.45 5.18 0.04
N SER A 16 -12.38 5.04 -1.29
CA SER A 16 -12.42 3.74 -1.97
C SER A 16 -11.04 3.08 -1.96
N TRP A 17 -11.04 1.74 -1.90
CA TRP A 17 -9.81 0.95 -2.00
C TRP A 17 -9.39 0.79 -3.46
N VAL A 18 -8.14 1.10 -3.74
CA VAL A 18 -7.55 1.04 -5.08
C VAL A 18 -6.47 -0.03 -5.08
N ARG A 19 -6.61 -1.00 -5.98
CA ARG A 19 -5.63 -2.09 -6.20
C ARG A 19 -4.49 -1.65 -7.12
N GLY A 20 -3.51 -2.56 -7.30
CA GLY A 20 -2.39 -2.35 -8.22
C GLY A 20 -1.17 -1.72 -7.55
N PHE A 21 -1.04 -1.89 -6.25
CA PHE A 21 0.12 -1.48 -5.48
C PHE A 21 0.81 -2.70 -4.89
N GLU A 22 2.06 -2.52 -4.52
CA GLU A 22 2.89 -3.53 -3.89
C GLU A 22 3.59 -2.89 -2.68
N LEU A 23 3.66 -3.60 -1.57
CA LEU A 23 4.40 -3.14 -0.41
C LEU A 23 5.91 -3.26 -0.69
N VAL A 24 6.66 -2.17 -0.53
CA VAL A 24 8.12 -2.16 -0.72
C VAL A 24 8.83 -2.40 0.60
N GLU A 25 8.48 -1.63 1.62
CA GLU A 25 9.12 -1.70 2.93
C GLU A 25 8.17 -1.29 4.05
N VAL A 26 8.42 -1.79 5.26
CA VAL A 26 7.72 -1.43 6.49
C VAL A 26 8.70 -0.78 7.46
N HIS A 27 8.60 0.53 7.64
CA HIS A 27 9.43 1.30 8.56
C HIS A 27 8.84 1.28 9.98
N ALA A 28 9.25 0.33 10.82
CA ALA A 28 8.69 0.09 12.15
C ALA A 28 8.78 1.27 13.16
N GLN A 29 9.41 2.39 12.81
CA GLN A 29 9.68 3.52 13.71
C GLN A 29 8.72 4.70 13.55
N GLN A 30 7.75 4.64 12.64
CA GLN A 30 6.83 5.74 12.33
C GLN A 30 5.38 5.25 12.20
N PRO A 31 4.37 6.11 12.48
CA PRO A 31 2.97 5.78 12.24
C PRO A 31 2.71 5.49 10.75
N ASP A 32 3.11 6.41 9.87
CA ASP A 32 3.16 6.23 8.42
C ASP A 32 4.43 5.45 8.05
N SER A 33 4.32 4.13 8.05
CA SER A 33 5.46 3.22 7.94
C SER A 33 5.53 2.46 6.63
N LEU A 34 4.46 2.48 5.82
CA LEU A 34 4.38 1.62 4.64
C LEU A 34 4.83 2.38 3.39
N GLU A 35 5.98 1.98 2.86
CA GLU A 35 6.41 2.40 1.53
C GLU A 35 5.77 1.49 0.49
N ILE A 36 5.11 2.06 -0.51
CA ILE A 36 4.40 1.30 -1.53
C ILE A 36 4.77 1.73 -2.94
N ARG A 37 4.77 0.76 -3.85
CA ARG A 37 5.04 0.93 -5.27
C ARG A 37 3.79 0.74 -6.09
N ARG A 38 3.53 1.66 -7.02
CA ARG A 38 2.47 1.51 -8.00
C ARG A 38 2.92 0.55 -9.10
N ARG A 39 2.22 -0.58 -9.26
CA ARG A 39 2.60 -1.65 -10.21
C ARG A 39 2.47 -1.23 -11.68
N SER A 40 1.61 -0.25 -11.98
CA SER A 40 1.33 0.19 -13.35
C SER A 40 2.56 0.78 -14.06
N ASP A 41 3.38 1.53 -13.33
CA ASP A 41 4.55 2.26 -13.84
C ASP A 41 5.82 1.98 -13.03
N GLY A 42 5.72 1.20 -11.95
CA GLY A 42 6.85 0.83 -11.10
C GLY A 42 7.35 1.96 -10.19
N ALA A 43 6.69 3.12 -10.15
CA ALA A 43 7.09 4.21 -9.28
C ALA A 43 6.72 3.94 -7.82
N VAL A 44 7.68 4.15 -6.93
CA VAL A 44 7.44 4.24 -5.48
C VAL A 44 6.72 5.55 -5.19
N LEU A 45 5.65 5.47 -4.40
CA LEU A 45 4.91 6.68 -4.03
C LEU A 45 5.75 7.50 -3.04
N PRO A 46 5.84 8.83 -3.21
CA PRO A 46 6.65 9.70 -2.34
C PRO A 46 6.05 9.88 -0.93
N THR A 47 4.92 9.22 -0.65
CA THR A 47 4.19 9.28 0.61
C THR A 47 4.22 7.90 1.24
N LEU A 48 4.54 7.87 2.53
CA LEU A 48 4.36 6.69 3.37
C LEU A 48 2.89 6.58 3.78
N PHE A 49 2.40 5.35 3.91
CA PHE A 49 1.02 5.07 4.26
C PHE A 49 0.91 4.46 5.65
N ASN A 50 -0.19 4.79 6.32
CA ASN A 50 -0.56 4.11 7.57
C ASN A 50 -1.02 2.68 7.28
N PRO A 51 -0.79 1.73 8.20
CA PRO A 51 -1.31 0.37 8.09
C PRO A 51 -2.84 0.30 8.04
N GLU A 52 -3.55 1.34 8.46
CA GLU A 52 -5.02 1.43 8.33
C GLU A 52 -5.47 1.82 6.91
N GLN A 53 -4.59 2.47 6.14
CA GLN A 53 -4.85 2.92 4.77
C GLN A 53 -4.38 1.91 3.72
N VAL A 54 -3.74 0.83 4.14
CA VAL A 54 -3.21 -0.22 3.27
C VAL A 54 -3.74 -1.56 3.75
N ARG A 55 -4.28 -2.36 2.84
CA ARG A 55 -4.71 -3.73 3.13
C ARG A 55 -4.19 -4.69 2.07
N GLU A 56 -3.98 -5.93 2.45
CA GLU A 56 -3.61 -6.97 1.48
C GLU A 56 -4.77 -7.20 0.51
N VAL A 57 -4.46 -7.42 -0.76
CA VAL A 57 -5.49 -7.84 -1.74
C VAL A 57 -6.04 -9.18 -1.26
N SER A 58 -7.25 -9.16 -0.72
CA SER A 58 -7.97 -10.38 -0.42
C SER A 58 -8.41 -10.99 -1.74
N ARG A 59 -7.66 -11.98 -2.24
CA ARG A 59 -8.13 -12.78 -3.37
C ARG A 59 -9.30 -13.61 -2.86
N PRO A 60 -10.54 -13.43 -3.35
CA PRO A 60 -11.58 -14.41 -3.09
C PRO A 60 -11.08 -15.74 -3.65
N ARG A 61 -11.01 -16.73 -2.76
CA ARG A 61 -10.59 -18.10 -3.09
C ARG A 61 -11.72 -18.85 -3.78
#